data_AF-A0A956ST95-F1
#
_entry.id   AF-A0A956ST95-F1
#
_cell.length_a   1.000
_cell.length_b   1.000
_cell.length_c   1.000
_cell.angle_alpha   90.00
_cell.angle_beta   90.00
_cell.angle_gamma   90.00
#
_symmetry.space_group_name_H-M   'P 1'
#
loop_
_entity.id
_entity.type
_entity.pdbx_description
1 polymer ?
#
loop_
_entity_poly.entity_id
_entity_poly.type
_entity_poly.pdbx_seq_one_letter_code
_entity_poly.pdbx_strand_id
1 'polypeptide(L)'
;RPARAGALYTVLAIGLGALGVAWFRVRRRAVAVGEWIVFGSAFLYLLMLFAFWPLLTTQDYMPIEPLVALFAAGPLLGGARALGHRLKPSLPRRALLGWGGPAALVTAMLLGILLAARPWNDHTRGQARLLADVLRLTEPGEPVADRKGETIFRPRSSYYVLEKLTRVRFGRGLLTDDIPERLARTGTAVSVRFHGPTRRSREFMAIHYLPITARLMVAGSRLDAVRAESDGSIPFEVAIPLRYTVVDAKGRAPGRIDGAPMGASVELTPGPHVFTPDPPARPLVVVWARAVDRGFNPLAFKENPR
;
A
#
# COMPACT_ATOMS: atom_id res chain seq x y z
N ARG A 1 -12.67 -0.29 -6.50
CA ARG A 1 -14.14 -0.36 -6.36
C ARG A 1 -14.53 -1.74 -5.79
N PRO A 2 -14.37 -1.96 -4.48
CA PRO A 2 -14.62 -3.25 -3.83
C PRO A 2 -16.11 -3.62 -3.67
N ALA A 3 -17.01 -2.63 -3.66
CA ALA A 3 -18.45 -2.85 -3.45
C ALA A 3 -19.13 -3.67 -4.56
N ARG A 4 -18.69 -3.56 -5.83
CA ARG A 4 -19.26 -4.32 -6.96
C ARG A 4 -18.82 -5.78 -6.96
N ALA A 5 -17.61 -6.07 -6.47
CA ALA A 5 -17.12 -7.42 -6.30
C ALA A 5 -17.83 -8.11 -5.12
N GLY A 6 -17.99 -7.42 -3.99
CA GLY A 6 -18.71 -7.95 -2.82
C GLY A 6 -20.14 -8.42 -3.14
N ALA A 7 -20.92 -7.61 -3.86
CA ALA A 7 -22.28 -7.99 -4.26
C ALA A 7 -22.29 -9.21 -5.19
N LEU A 8 -21.34 -9.32 -6.13
CA LEU A 8 -21.20 -10.47 -7.01
C LEU A 8 -20.87 -11.76 -6.21
N TYR A 9 -20.00 -11.66 -5.22
CA TYR A 9 -19.62 -12.79 -4.36
C TYR A 9 -20.73 -13.20 -3.39
N THR A 10 -21.53 -12.26 -2.87
CA THR A 10 -22.71 -12.59 -2.05
C THR A 10 -23.78 -13.30 -2.89
N VAL A 11 -24.02 -12.84 -4.12
CA VAL A 11 -24.93 -13.52 -5.06
C VAL A 11 -24.40 -14.90 -5.44
N LEU A 12 -23.08 -15.06 -5.65
CA LEU A 12 -22.45 -16.36 -5.86
C LEU A 12 -22.58 -17.28 -4.64
N ALA A 13 -22.40 -16.78 -3.42
CA ALA A 13 -22.54 -17.57 -2.19
C ALA A 13 -23.97 -18.08 -2.00
N ILE A 14 -24.96 -17.21 -2.21
CA ILE A 14 -26.39 -17.58 -2.15
C ILE A 14 -26.75 -18.55 -3.29
N GLY A 15 -26.26 -18.27 -4.51
CA GLY A 15 -26.48 -19.10 -5.68
C GLY A 15 -25.88 -20.50 -5.54
N LEU A 16 -24.66 -20.60 -5.04
CA LEU A 16 -24.00 -21.86 -4.69
C LEU A 16 -24.77 -22.58 -3.58
N GLY A 17 -25.22 -21.88 -2.54
CA GLY A 17 -26.09 -22.41 -1.48
C GLY A 17 -27.35 -23.09 -2.03
N ALA A 18 -28.07 -22.38 -2.90
CA ALA A 18 -29.29 -22.88 -3.53
C ALA A 18 -29.02 -24.06 -4.48
N LEU A 19 -27.93 -24.00 -5.27
CA LEU A 19 -27.52 -25.08 -6.17
C LEU A 19 -27.09 -26.34 -5.42
N GLY A 20 -26.36 -26.19 -4.31
CA GLY A 20 -26.01 -27.29 -3.42
C GLY A 20 -27.27 -27.97 -2.91
N VAL A 21 -28.21 -27.20 -2.33
CA VAL A 21 -29.47 -27.75 -1.79
C VAL A 21 -30.32 -28.43 -2.87
N ALA A 22 -30.39 -27.86 -4.08
CA ALA A 22 -31.09 -28.48 -5.21
C ALA A 22 -30.41 -29.79 -5.66
N TRP A 23 -29.08 -29.82 -5.71
CA TRP A 23 -28.28 -31.00 -6.02
C TRP A 23 -28.44 -32.11 -4.96
N PHE A 24 -28.55 -31.73 -3.67
CA PHE A 24 -28.81 -32.65 -2.56
C PHE A 24 -30.07 -33.48 -2.77
N ARG A 25 -31.14 -32.77 -3.14
CA ARG A 25 -32.46 -33.36 -3.27
C ARG A 25 -32.52 -34.38 -4.41
N VAL A 26 -31.60 -34.27 -5.37
CA VAL A 26 -31.54 -35.12 -6.57
C VAL A 26 -30.61 -36.33 -6.39
N ARG A 27 -29.55 -36.25 -5.57
CA ARG A 27 -28.57 -37.35 -5.40
C ARG A 27 -28.54 -37.93 -3.97
N ARG A 28 -29.27 -39.03 -3.75
CA ARG A 28 -29.21 -39.85 -2.52
C ARG A 28 -28.21 -41.02 -2.63
N ARG A 29 -26.90 -40.81 -2.54
CA ARG A 29 -25.89 -41.88 -2.32
C ARG A 29 -24.63 -41.35 -1.61
N ALA A 30 -23.87 -42.24 -0.96
CA ALA A 30 -22.70 -41.97 -0.09
C ALA A 30 -21.61 -41.03 -0.67
N VAL A 31 -21.48 -40.92 -2.00
CA VAL A 31 -20.62 -39.93 -2.69
C VAL A 31 -21.01 -38.48 -2.33
N ALA A 32 -22.27 -38.25 -1.95
CA ALA A 32 -22.77 -36.94 -1.54
C ALA A 32 -22.03 -36.42 -0.29
N VAL A 33 -21.68 -37.25 0.69
CA VAL A 33 -21.16 -36.75 1.99
C VAL A 33 -19.84 -36.00 1.83
N GLY A 34 -18.91 -36.51 1.02
CA GLY A 34 -17.65 -35.83 0.74
C GLY A 34 -17.85 -34.50 -0.01
N GLU A 35 -18.72 -34.49 -1.02
CA GLU A 35 -19.11 -33.28 -1.76
C GLU A 35 -19.76 -32.23 -0.81
N TRP A 36 -20.56 -32.68 0.17
CA TRP A 36 -21.18 -31.82 1.17
C TRP A 36 -20.23 -31.23 2.18
N ILE A 37 -19.21 -31.98 2.60
CA ILE A 37 -18.19 -31.46 3.50
C ILE A 37 -17.42 -30.34 2.79
N VAL A 38 -17.02 -30.56 1.54
CA VAL A 38 -16.31 -29.56 0.74
C VAL A 38 -17.21 -28.33 0.51
N PHE A 39 -18.48 -28.54 0.16
CA PHE A 39 -19.44 -27.46 -0.05
C PHE A 39 -19.70 -26.66 1.22
N GLY A 40 -20.02 -27.36 2.29
CA GLY A 40 -20.30 -26.81 3.61
C GLY A 40 -19.10 -26.03 4.15
N SER A 41 -17.87 -26.53 3.94
CA SER A 41 -16.66 -25.81 4.33
C SER A 41 -16.46 -24.52 3.53
N ALA A 42 -16.71 -24.53 2.22
CA ALA A 42 -16.60 -23.33 1.38
C ALA A 42 -17.64 -22.28 1.77
N PHE A 43 -18.87 -22.72 1.99
CA PHE A 43 -19.97 -21.86 2.41
C PHE A 43 -19.76 -21.29 3.80
N LEU A 44 -19.37 -22.13 4.77
CA LEU A 44 -19.08 -21.69 6.13
C LEU A 44 -17.91 -20.72 6.16
N TYR A 45 -16.85 -20.98 5.38
CA TYR A 45 -15.73 -20.05 5.23
C TYR A 45 -16.19 -18.69 4.69
N LEU A 46 -16.96 -18.67 3.60
CA LEU A 46 -17.54 -17.44 3.06
C LEU A 46 -18.41 -16.71 4.09
N LEU A 47 -19.27 -17.43 4.80
CA LEU A 47 -20.15 -16.88 5.82
C LEU A 47 -19.32 -16.24 6.94
N MET A 48 -18.31 -16.95 7.45
CA MET A 48 -17.42 -16.44 8.48
C MET A 48 -16.62 -15.23 7.98
N LEU A 49 -16.13 -15.29 6.75
CA LEU A 49 -15.38 -14.22 6.11
C LEU A 49 -16.23 -12.94 6.00
N PHE A 50 -17.49 -13.04 5.56
CA PHE A 50 -18.39 -11.88 5.49
C PHE A 50 -18.88 -11.40 6.86
N ALA A 51 -19.13 -12.30 7.80
CA ALA A 51 -19.69 -11.96 9.10
C ALA A 51 -18.65 -11.35 10.05
N PHE A 52 -17.41 -11.86 10.02
CA PHE A 52 -16.40 -11.55 11.03
C PHE A 52 -15.17 -10.84 10.48
N TRP A 53 -14.91 -10.87 9.17
CA TRP A 53 -13.71 -10.25 8.62
C TRP A 53 -13.96 -8.79 8.19
N PRO A 54 -13.40 -7.81 8.91
CA PRO A 54 -13.73 -6.40 8.67
C PRO A 54 -13.07 -5.82 7.41
N LEU A 55 -12.12 -6.53 6.81
CA LEU A 55 -11.31 -6.04 5.71
C LEU A 55 -11.17 -7.11 4.61
N LEU A 56 -12.13 -7.15 3.69
CA LEU A 56 -12.10 -8.07 2.57
C LEU A 56 -11.19 -7.56 1.44
N THR A 57 -10.15 -8.32 1.15
CA THR A 57 -9.24 -8.19 0.02
C THR A 57 -9.52 -9.28 -0.99
N THR A 58 -8.99 -9.15 -2.21
CA THR A 58 -9.14 -10.20 -3.24
C THR A 58 -8.49 -11.52 -2.80
N GLN A 59 -7.41 -11.42 -2.03
CA GLN A 59 -6.66 -12.56 -1.51
C GLN A 59 -7.48 -13.40 -0.53
N ASP A 60 -8.40 -12.78 0.21
CA ASP A 60 -9.26 -13.50 1.16
C ASP A 60 -10.24 -14.45 0.45
N TYR A 61 -10.43 -14.32 -0.86
CA TYR A 61 -11.27 -15.25 -1.63
C TYR A 61 -10.48 -16.45 -2.17
N MET A 62 -9.14 -16.42 -2.18
CA MET A 62 -8.30 -17.47 -2.77
C MET A 62 -8.60 -18.88 -2.23
N PRO A 63 -8.89 -19.09 -0.93
CA PRO A 63 -9.23 -20.43 -0.44
C PRO A 63 -10.50 -21.04 -1.03
N ILE A 64 -11.42 -20.21 -1.53
CA ILE A 64 -12.71 -20.65 -2.09
C ILE A 64 -12.60 -20.94 -3.59
N GLU A 65 -11.69 -20.27 -4.30
CA GLU A 65 -11.56 -20.39 -5.75
C GLU A 65 -11.41 -21.84 -6.24
N PRO A 66 -10.55 -22.70 -5.63
CA PRO A 66 -10.45 -24.11 -6.02
C PRO A 66 -11.75 -24.89 -5.79
N LEU A 67 -12.50 -24.54 -4.75
CA LEU A 67 -13.74 -25.23 -4.39
C LEU A 67 -14.83 -24.90 -5.39
N VAL A 68 -14.97 -23.61 -5.75
CA VAL A 68 -15.89 -23.17 -6.81
C VAL A 68 -15.54 -23.82 -8.14
N ALA A 69 -14.25 -23.92 -8.48
CA ALA A 69 -13.81 -24.62 -9.69
C ALA A 69 -14.21 -26.11 -9.67
N LEU A 70 -14.02 -26.80 -8.54
CA LEU A 70 -14.40 -28.21 -8.38
C LEU A 70 -15.92 -28.41 -8.50
N PHE A 71 -16.72 -27.53 -7.87
CA PHE A 71 -18.18 -27.56 -7.98
C PHE A 71 -18.67 -27.27 -9.40
N ALA A 72 -18.03 -26.36 -10.12
CA ALA A 72 -18.39 -26.06 -11.50
C ALA A 72 -17.99 -27.18 -12.48
N ALA A 73 -16.86 -27.85 -12.23
CA ALA A 73 -16.32 -28.88 -13.14
C ALA A 73 -17.29 -30.06 -13.34
N GLY A 74 -17.95 -30.53 -12.28
CA GLY A 74 -18.86 -31.69 -12.33
C GLY A 74 -20.04 -31.50 -13.31
N PRO A 75 -20.88 -30.46 -13.14
CA PRO A 75 -21.97 -30.14 -14.06
C PRO A 75 -21.48 -29.84 -15.48
N LEU A 76 -20.34 -29.16 -15.63
CA LEU A 76 -19.77 -28.84 -16.95
C LEU A 76 -19.32 -30.10 -17.71
N LEU A 77 -18.62 -31.02 -17.04
CA LEU A 77 -18.22 -32.31 -17.60
C LEU A 77 -19.43 -33.21 -17.87
N GLY A 78 -20.39 -33.24 -16.94
CA GLY A 78 -21.63 -34.01 -17.08
C GLY A 78 -22.50 -33.52 -18.24
N GLY A 79 -22.66 -32.21 -18.37
CA GLY A 79 -23.40 -31.57 -19.46
C GLY A 79 -22.72 -31.78 -20.82
N ALA A 80 -21.40 -31.62 -20.90
CA ALA A 80 -20.63 -31.88 -22.13
C ALA A 80 -20.78 -33.34 -22.60
N ARG A 81 -20.69 -34.30 -21.68
CA ARG A 81 -20.90 -35.72 -21.98
C ARG A 81 -22.34 -36.01 -22.43
N ALA A 82 -23.33 -35.48 -21.72
CA ALA A 82 -24.74 -35.66 -22.05
C ALA A 82 -25.07 -35.10 -23.45
N LEU A 83 -24.52 -33.94 -23.79
CA LEU A 83 -24.67 -33.34 -25.12
C LEU A 83 -23.98 -34.18 -26.21
N GLY A 84 -22.77 -34.69 -25.94
CA GLY A 84 -22.04 -35.57 -26.84
C GLY A 84 -22.74 -36.91 -27.12
N HIS A 85 -23.52 -37.43 -26.17
CA HIS A 85 -24.35 -38.63 -26.34
C HIS A 85 -25.64 -38.39 -27.13
N ARG A 86 -26.25 -37.20 -27.02
CA ARG A 86 -27.49 -36.85 -27.73
C ARG A 86 -27.28 -36.58 -29.21
N LEU A 87 -26.13 -36.05 -29.57
CA LEU A 87 -25.70 -35.97 -30.95
C LEU A 87 -25.30 -37.39 -31.39
N LYS A 88 -25.53 -37.80 -32.65
CA LYS A 88 -24.99 -39.06 -33.22
C LYS A 88 -23.66 -38.83 -34.00
N PRO A 89 -22.56 -38.34 -33.40
CA PRO A 89 -21.31 -38.22 -34.13
C PRO A 89 -20.59 -39.57 -34.23
N SER A 90 -19.77 -39.69 -35.28
CA SER A 90 -18.72 -40.71 -35.38
C SER A 90 -17.78 -40.67 -34.16
N LEU A 91 -17.17 -41.81 -33.82
CA LEU A 91 -16.22 -42.00 -32.71
C LEU A 91 -15.23 -40.83 -32.48
N PRO A 92 -14.55 -40.26 -33.50
CA PRO A 92 -13.61 -39.15 -33.27
C PRO A 92 -14.29 -37.84 -32.84
N ARG A 93 -15.51 -37.56 -33.30
CA ARG A 93 -16.27 -36.36 -32.90
C ARG A 93 -16.79 -36.47 -31.46
N ARG A 94 -17.07 -37.69 -30.95
CA ARG A 94 -17.44 -37.90 -29.53
C ARG A 94 -16.27 -37.58 -28.59
N ALA A 95 -15.05 -37.95 -28.95
CA ALA A 95 -13.86 -37.62 -28.18
C ALA A 95 -13.60 -36.10 -28.14
N LEU A 96 -13.73 -35.44 -29.30
CA LEU A 96 -13.64 -33.97 -29.43
C LEU A 96 -14.73 -33.23 -28.64
N LEU A 97 -15.98 -33.70 -28.65
CA LEU A 97 -17.07 -33.07 -27.89
C LEU A 97 -17.02 -33.38 -26.38
N GLY A 98 -16.53 -34.55 -25.99
CA GLY A 98 -16.43 -34.98 -24.59
C GLY A 98 -15.29 -34.33 -23.81
N TRP A 99 -14.13 -34.13 -24.45
CA TRP A 99 -12.95 -33.53 -23.81
C TRP A 99 -12.62 -32.12 -24.33
N GLY A 100 -13.03 -31.77 -25.56
CA GLY A 100 -12.75 -30.46 -26.15
C GLY A 100 -13.46 -29.31 -25.44
N GLY A 101 -14.68 -29.50 -24.93
CA GLY A 101 -15.37 -28.49 -24.12
C GLY A 101 -14.63 -28.16 -22.81
N PRO A 102 -14.34 -29.17 -21.97
CA PRO A 102 -13.51 -28.98 -20.77
C PRO A 102 -12.13 -28.41 -21.08
N ALA A 103 -11.44 -28.91 -22.10
CA ALA A 103 -10.13 -28.42 -22.51
C ALA A 103 -10.19 -26.95 -22.98
N ALA A 104 -11.20 -26.57 -23.76
CA ALA A 104 -11.42 -25.20 -24.19
C ALA A 104 -11.71 -24.29 -23.00
N LEU A 105 -12.50 -24.74 -22.02
CA LEU A 105 -12.76 -24.00 -20.80
C LEU A 105 -11.49 -23.77 -19.98
N VAL A 106 -10.70 -24.83 -19.72
CA VAL A 106 -9.41 -24.70 -19.03
C VAL A 106 -8.49 -23.75 -19.78
N THR A 107 -8.42 -23.87 -21.11
CA THR A 107 -7.63 -22.97 -21.96
C THR A 107 -8.11 -21.52 -21.85
N ALA A 108 -9.43 -21.28 -21.88
CA ALA A 108 -10.00 -19.95 -21.72
C ALA A 108 -9.74 -19.37 -20.32
N MET A 109 -9.79 -20.19 -19.26
CA MET A 109 -9.44 -19.77 -17.91
C MET A 109 -7.96 -19.41 -17.78
N LEU A 110 -7.06 -20.25 -18.30
CA LEU A 110 -5.63 -19.97 -18.32
C LEU A 110 -5.33 -18.70 -19.12
N LEU A 111 -5.96 -18.52 -20.29
CA LEU A 111 -5.84 -17.30 -21.07
C LEU A 111 -6.39 -16.09 -20.30
N GLY A 112 -7.53 -16.24 -19.62
CA GLY A 112 -8.08 -15.23 -18.73
C GLY A 112 -7.13 -14.83 -17.61
N ILE A 113 -6.47 -15.80 -16.96
CA ILE A 113 -5.43 -15.55 -15.94
C ILE A 113 -4.24 -14.82 -16.56
N LEU A 114 -3.74 -15.25 -17.72
CA LEU A 114 -2.62 -14.59 -18.40
C LEU A 114 -2.96 -13.13 -18.75
N LEU A 115 -4.16 -12.87 -19.23
CA LEU A 115 -4.63 -11.53 -19.59
C LEU A 115 -4.91 -10.64 -18.37
N ALA A 116 -5.39 -11.22 -17.27
CA ALA A 116 -5.72 -10.50 -16.04
C ALA A 116 -4.50 -10.25 -15.16
N ALA A 117 -3.68 -11.28 -14.91
CA ALA A 117 -2.47 -11.20 -14.11
C ALA A 117 -1.35 -10.44 -14.83
N ARG A 118 -1.37 -10.43 -16.18
CA ARG A 118 -0.35 -9.78 -17.03
C ARG A 118 1.06 -10.02 -16.49
N PRO A 119 1.56 -11.27 -16.48
CA PRO A 119 2.80 -11.63 -15.79
C PRO A 119 4.05 -10.87 -16.27
N TRP A 120 3.98 -10.26 -17.45
CA TRP A 120 4.99 -9.35 -18.01
C TRP A 120 5.00 -7.94 -17.38
N ASN A 121 3.98 -7.57 -16.59
CA ASN A 121 3.94 -6.32 -15.86
C ASN A 121 4.54 -6.50 -14.47
N ASP A 122 5.68 -5.85 -14.24
CA ASP A 122 6.31 -5.82 -12.93
C ASP A 122 5.57 -4.84 -12.00
N HIS A 123 4.57 -5.39 -11.31
CA HIS A 123 3.82 -4.68 -10.27
C HIS A 123 4.65 -4.40 -9.00
N THR A 124 5.85 -4.98 -8.87
CA THR A 124 6.72 -4.82 -7.71
C THR A 124 7.72 -3.68 -7.86
N ARG A 125 7.97 -3.17 -9.08
CA ARG A 125 8.87 -2.02 -9.35
C ARG A 125 8.70 -0.86 -8.39
N GLY A 126 7.46 -0.46 -8.12
CA GLY A 126 7.17 0.66 -7.23
C GLY A 126 7.57 0.40 -5.78
N GLN A 127 7.51 -0.86 -5.34
CA GLN A 127 7.93 -1.29 -4.01
C GLN A 127 9.44 -1.50 -3.94
N ALA A 128 10.04 -2.11 -4.96
CA ALA A 128 11.48 -2.27 -5.08
C ALA A 128 12.21 -0.91 -5.07
N ARG A 129 11.70 0.07 -5.82
CA ARG A 129 12.23 1.45 -5.81
C ARG A 129 12.08 2.12 -4.45
N LEU A 130 10.93 1.99 -3.80
CA LEU A 130 10.74 2.52 -2.44
C LEU A 130 11.79 1.95 -1.48
N LEU A 131 11.99 0.64 -1.49
CA LEU A 131 13.00 -0.01 -0.63
C LEU A 131 14.41 0.44 -0.99
N ALA A 132 14.75 0.51 -2.28
CA ALA A 132 16.05 0.99 -2.73
C ALA A 132 16.33 2.43 -2.26
N ASP A 133 15.36 3.33 -2.38
CA ASP A 133 15.49 4.73 -1.94
C ASP A 133 15.64 4.81 -0.41
N VAL A 134 14.89 4.03 0.36
CA VAL A 134 15.01 3.96 1.83
C VAL A 134 16.39 3.45 2.23
N LEU A 135 16.87 2.37 1.60
CA LEU A 135 18.20 1.80 1.87
C LEU A 135 19.33 2.74 1.47
N ARG A 136 19.14 3.57 0.45
CA ARG A 136 20.11 4.61 0.04
C ARG A 136 20.16 5.77 1.05
N LEU A 137 19.04 6.12 1.67
CA LEU A 137 18.93 7.23 2.60
C LEU A 137 19.37 6.87 4.03
N THR A 138 19.07 5.66 4.47
CA THR A 138 19.16 5.26 5.88
C THR A 138 20.17 4.15 6.12
N GLU A 139 20.71 4.11 7.32
CA GLU A 139 21.62 3.07 7.81
C GLU A 139 20.85 1.96 8.55
N PRO A 140 21.44 0.76 8.73
CA PRO A 140 20.84 -0.28 9.56
C PRO A 140 20.52 0.22 10.97
N GLY A 141 19.33 -0.10 11.49
CA GLY A 141 18.89 0.32 12.82
C GLY A 141 18.26 1.71 12.89
N GLU A 142 18.37 2.54 11.85
CA GLU A 142 17.69 3.84 11.81
C GLU A 142 16.18 3.68 11.58
N PRO A 143 15.32 4.35 12.37
CA PRO A 143 13.89 4.22 12.23
C PRO A 143 13.36 4.91 10.98
N VAL A 144 12.34 4.31 10.36
CA VAL A 144 11.57 4.90 9.26
C VAL A 144 10.10 4.97 9.65
N ALA A 145 9.48 6.11 9.38
CA ALA A 145 8.04 6.26 9.55
C ALA A 145 7.32 5.64 8.35
N ASP A 146 6.57 4.56 8.57
CA ASP A 146 5.76 3.93 7.54
C ASP A 146 4.33 3.70 8.02
N ARG A 147 3.44 3.35 7.08
CA ARG A 147 2.03 3.17 7.39
C ARG A 147 1.76 1.79 7.95
N LYS A 148 2.40 0.75 7.39
CA LYS A 148 2.06 -0.64 7.70
C LYS A 148 3.24 -1.61 7.64
N GLY A 149 4.48 -1.14 7.71
CA GLY A 149 5.65 -1.99 7.53
C GLY A 149 6.11 -2.07 6.07
N GLU A 150 5.88 -1.05 5.25
CA GLU A 150 6.36 -1.05 3.86
C GLU A 150 7.90 -1.07 3.76
N THR A 151 8.62 -0.68 4.81
CA THR A 151 10.08 -0.56 4.83
C THR A 151 10.73 -1.66 5.68
N ILE A 152 10.49 -2.92 5.31
CA ILE A 152 10.82 -4.14 6.09
C ILE A 152 12.28 -4.25 6.59
N PHE A 153 13.23 -3.53 5.97
CA PHE A 153 14.64 -3.54 6.34
C PHE A 153 15.03 -2.46 7.36
N ARG A 154 14.07 -1.69 7.86
CA ARG A 154 14.28 -0.64 8.86
C ARG A 154 13.30 -0.82 10.02
N PRO A 155 13.73 -0.55 11.26
CA PRO A 155 12.80 -0.49 12.38
C PRO A 155 11.74 0.58 12.11
N ARG A 156 10.51 0.31 12.55
CA ARG A 156 9.40 1.23 12.40
C ARG A 156 9.45 2.25 13.51
N SER A 157 9.26 3.53 13.18
CA SER A 157 9.15 4.56 14.22
C SER A 157 7.88 4.43 15.05
N SER A 158 6.87 3.70 14.58
CA SER A 158 5.62 3.43 15.30
C SER A 158 5.29 1.94 15.32
N TYR A 159 4.79 1.47 16.47
CA TYR A 159 4.29 0.10 16.64
C TYR A 159 3.01 -0.14 15.80
N TYR A 160 2.12 0.84 15.77
CA TYR A 160 0.80 0.67 15.16
C TYR A 160 0.85 0.63 13.63
N VAL A 161 0.03 -0.24 13.04
CA VAL A 161 -0.30 -0.20 11.62
C VAL A 161 -1.37 0.86 11.41
N LEU A 162 -1.04 1.96 10.72
CA LEU A 162 -1.87 3.16 10.54
C LEU A 162 -2.92 2.97 9.42
N GLU A 163 -3.66 1.86 9.49
CA GLU A 163 -4.77 1.53 8.59
C GLU A 163 -6.12 2.00 9.18
N LYS A 164 -7.21 1.71 8.47
CA LYS A 164 -8.57 2.18 8.78
C LYS A 164 -8.99 1.92 10.24
N LEU A 165 -8.75 0.73 10.77
CA LEU A 165 -9.17 0.36 12.13
C LEU A 165 -8.45 1.21 13.20
N THR A 166 -7.13 1.36 13.06
CA THR A 166 -6.31 2.19 13.96
C THR A 166 -6.73 3.65 13.90
N ARG A 167 -7.02 4.16 12.70
CA ARG A 167 -7.54 5.53 12.52
C ARG A 167 -8.89 5.73 13.22
N VAL A 168 -9.78 4.74 13.17
CA VAL A 168 -11.05 4.78 13.93
C VAL A 168 -10.79 4.80 15.43
N ARG A 169 -9.81 4.03 15.93
CA ARG A 169 -9.43 4.05 17.35
C ARG A 169 -8.86 5.40 17.79
N PHE A 170 -7.99 6.02 16.99
CA PHE A 170 -7.54 7.39 17.22
C PHE A 170 -8.72 8.38 17.26
N GLY A 171 -9.63 8.29 16.28
CA GLY A 171 -10.81 9.17 16.22
C GLY A 171 -11.79 9.00 17.38
N ARG A 172 -11.75 7.86 18.07
CA ARG A 172 -12.54 7.57 19.29
C ARG A 172 -11.76 7.83 20.59
N GLY A 173 -10.53 8.34 20.53
CA GLY A 173 -9.69 8.53 21.72
C GLY A 173 -9.22 7.24 22.39
N LEU A 174 -9.34 6.10 21.72
CA LEU A 174 -8.88 4.79 22.24
C LEU A 174 -7.37 4.59 22.06
N LEU A 175 -6.72 5.45 21.27
CA LEU A 175 -5.28 5.51 21.09
C LEU A 175 -4.84 6.96 21.22
N THR A 176 -3.80 7.19 22.02
CA THR A 176 -3.16 8.50 22.15
C THR A 176 -2.30 8.76 20.92
N ASP A 177 -2.49 9.92 20.29
CA ASP A 177 -1.64 10.35 19.19
C ASP A 177 -0.35 11.02 19.70
N ASP A 178 0.68 10.19 19.84
CA ASP A 178 2.04 10.57 20.20
C ASP A 178 3.02 10.47 19.01
N ILE A 179 2.50 10.41 17.78
CA ILE A 179 3.32 10.25 16.58
C ILE A 179 4.34 11.41 16.44
N PRO A 180 3.96 12.70 16.53
CA PRO A 180 4.92 13.80 16.48
C PRO A 180 6.08 13.66 17.48
N GLU A 181 5.76 13.41 18.74
CA GLU A 181 6.73 13.29 19.83
C GLU A 181 7.64 12.09 19.65
N ARG A 182 7.08 10.99 19.13
CA ARG A 182 7.83 9.78 18.84
C ARG A 182 8.81 9.97 17.70
N LEU A 183 8.38 10.61 16.60
CA LEU A 183 9.23 10.91 15.45
C LEU A 183 10.40 11.82 15.85
N ALA A 184 10.12 12.85 16.65
CA ALA A 184 11.14 13.73 17.23
C ALA A 184 12.11 12.96 18.13
N ARG A 185 11.58 12.20 19.11
CA ARG A 185 12.38 11.46 20.09
C ARG A 185 13.30 10.42 19.46
N THR A 186 12.86 9.74 18.39
CA THR A 186 13.66 8.71 17.73
C THR A 186 14.50 9.23 16.56
N GLY A 187 14.54 10.55 16.33
CA GLY A 187 15.31 11.14 15.23
C GLY A 187 14.89 10.62 13.85
N THR A 188 13.58 10.39 13.63
CA THR A 188 13.10 9.73 12.42
C THR A 188 13.23 10.64 11.20
N ALA A 189 14.35 10.55 10.49
CA ALA A 189 14.63 11.43 9.35
C ALA A 189 13.78 11.13 8.11
N VAL A 190 13.33 9.89 7.91
CA VAL A 190 12.64 9.44 6.68
C VAL A 190 11.24 8.96 6.98
N SER A 191 10.29 9.36 6.14
CA SER A 191 8.91 8.88 6.16
C SER A 191 8.46 8.41 4.79
N VAL A 192 7.81 7.26 4.73
CA VAL A 192 6.90 6.93 3.63
C VAL A 192 5.78 7.98 3.64
N ARG A 193 5.36 8.44 2.47
CA ARG A 193 4.29 9.40 2.34
C ARG A 193 2.97 8.73 2.73
N PHE A 194 2.38 9.17 3.83
CA PHE A 194 1.04 8.77 4.26
C PHE A 194 0.30 9.95 4.89
N HIS A 195 -1.02 9.83 4.96
CA HIS A 195 -1.83 10.78 5.69
C HIS A 195 -1.88 10.35 7.15
N GLY A 196 -1.33 11.17 8.05
CA GLY A 196 -1.41 10.94 9.49
C GLY A 196 -2.83 10.58 9.95
N PRO A 197 -2.97 9.70 10.96
CA PRO A 197 -4.28 9.19 11.39
C PRO A 197 -5.17 10.31 11.95
N THR A 198 -4.57 11.30 12.62
CA THR A 198 -5.25 12.47 13.20
C THR A 198 -4.93 13.74 12.42
N ARG A 199 -5.63 14.84 12.75
CA ARG A 199 -5.30 16.17 12.24
C ARG A 199 -3.90 16.61 12.69
N ARG A 200 -3.58 16.42 13.98
CA ARG A 200 -2.30 16.76 14.59
C ARG A 200 -1.11 16.11 13.87
N SER A 201 -1.17 14.80 13.67
CA SER A 201 -0.16 14.06 12.91
C SER A 201 -0.03 14.57 11.47
N ARG A 202 -1.15 14.88 10.79
CA ARG A 202 -1.10 15.41 9.41
C ARG A 202 -0.41 16.76 9.33
N GLU A 203 -0.75 17.66 10.24
CA GLU A 203 -0.15 19.00 10.31
C GLU A 203 1.35 18.89 10.61
N PHE A 204 1.75 18.07 11.58
CA PHE A 204 3.16 17.82 11.88
C PHE A 204 3.95 17.32 10.66
N MET A 205 3.44 16.30 9.96
CA MET A 205 4.09 15.77 8.77
C MET A 205 4.17 16.81 7.64
N ALA A 206 3.14 17.65 7.47
CA ALA A 206 3.12 18.67 6.42
C ALA A 206 4.11 19.82 6.68
N ILE A 207 4.38 20.12 7.96
CA ILE A 207 5.28 21.22 8.37
C ILE A 207 6.73 20.75 8.41
N HIS A 208 7.00 19.56 8.95
CA HIS A 208 8.37 19.10 9.28
C HIS A 208 8.91 17.98 8.38
N TYR A 209 8.17 17.57 7.34
CA TYR A 209 8.68 16.69 6.30
C TYR A 209 8.47 17.24 4.90
N LEU A 210 9.51 17.14 4.07
CA LEU A 210 9.52 17.56 2.68
C LEU A 210 9.46 16.34 1.75
N PRO A 211 8.62 16.36 0.71
CA PRO A 211 8.60 15.32 -0.29
C PRO A 211 9.89 15.30 -1.12
N ILE A 212 10.47 14.12 -1.32
CA ILE A 212 11.66 13.92 -2.18
C ILE A 212 11.39 12.94 -3.33
N THR A 213 10.39 12.07 -3.17
CA THR A 213 9.86 11.21 -4.23
C THR A 213 8.34 11.13 -4.10
N ALA A 214 7.66 10.47 -5.04
CA ALA A 214 6.22 10.25 -4.97
C ALA A 214 5.78 9.45 -3.72
N ARG A 215 6.68 8.69 -3.08
CA ARG A 215 6.39 7.84 -1.93
C ARG A 215 7.20 8.16 -0.68
N LEU A 216 8.18 9.05 -0.75
CA LEU A 216 9.06 9.38 0.38
C LEU A 216 9.08 10.87 0.69
N MET A 217 9.25 11.14 1.98
CA MET A 217 9.47 12.45 2.55
C MET A 217 10.65 12.36 3.53
N VAL A 218 11.35 13.47 3.74
CA VAL A 218 12.47 13.58 4.68
C VAL A 218 12.27 14.76 5.61
N ALA A 219 12.85 14.70 6.80
CA ALA A 219 12.79 15.77 7.78
C ALA A 219 13.31 17.09 7.16
N GLY A 220 12.53 18.15 7.33
CA GLY A 220 12.82 19.46 6.74
C GLY A 220 11.58 20.31 6.61
N SER A 221 11.78 21.58 6.28
CA SER A 221 10.71 22.58 6.16
C SER A 221 11.04 23.57 5.05
N ARG A 222 10.00 24.17 4.47
CA ARG A 222 10.16 25.25 3.50
C ARG A 222 10.50 26.54 4.25
N LEU A 223 11.46 27.30 3.73
CA LEU A 223 11.78 28.63 4.24
C LEU A 223 10.93 29.64 3.47
N ASP A 224 9.82 30.03 4.09
CA ASP A 224 8.83 30.90 3.44
C ASP A 224 9.32 32.35 3.41
N ALA A 225 9.54 32.83 2.20
CA ALA A 225 9.93 34.20 1.87
C ALA A 225 9.03 35.29 2.48
N VAL A 226 7.75 34.97 2.72
CA VAL A 226 6.75 35.87 3.32
C VAL A 226 7.02 36.09 4.81
N ARG A 227 7.70 35.14 5.46
CA ARG A 227 8.10 35.25 6.87
C ARG A 227 9.45 35.94 7.04
N ALA A 228 10.10 36.35 5.95
CA ALA A 228 11.39 37.02 6.04
C ALA A 228 11.25 38.35 6.78
N GLU A 229 12.16 38.59 7.72
CA GLU A 229 12.27 39.83 8.45
C GLU A 229 12.91 40.93 7.58
N SER A 230 12.91 42.17 8.07
CA SER A 230 13.44 43.33 7.34
C SER A 230 14.93 43.23 7.03
N ASP A 231 15.68 42.45 7.81
CA ASP A 231 17.11 42.16 7.60
C ASP A 231 17.36 40.99 6.63
N GLY A 232 16.28 40.40 6.08
CA GLY A 232 16.33 39.27 5.17
C GLY A 232 16.46 37.90 5.85
N SER A 233 16.50 37.86 7.19
CA SER A 233 16.50 36.61 7.96
C SER A 233 15.15 35.91 7.85
N ILE A 234 15.14 34.57 7.87
CA ILE A 234 13.94 33.75 7.67
C ILE A 234 13.79 32.81 8.89
N PRO A 235 12.77 33.01 9.73
CA PRO A 235 12.51 32.14 10.87
C PRO A 235 11.92 30.81 10.41
N PHE A 236 12.33 29.73 11.07
CA PHE A 236 11.80 28.39 10.87
C PHE A 236 11.85 27.57 12.16
N GLU A 237 11.22 26.40 12.16
CA GLU A 237 11.16 25.52 13.33
C GLU A 237 11.64 24.12 12.98
N VAL A 238 12.49 23.57 13.85
CA VAL A 238 12.98 22.19 13.76
C VAL A 238 12.28 21.37 14.83
N ALA A 239 11.63 20.28 14.44
CA ALA A 239 11.02 19.35 15.39
C ALA A 239 11.88 18.12 15.68
N ILE A 240 12.77 17.74 14.77
CA ILE A 240 13.51 16.48 14.83
C ILE A 240 15.00 16.84 14.95
N PRO A 241 15.68 16.49 16.06
CA PRO A 241 17.06 16.89 16.27
C PRO A 241 18.00 16.09 15.36
N LEU A 242 18.43 16.71 14.26
CA LEU A 242 19.23 16.09 13.22
C LEU A 242 20.25 17.09 12.68
N ARG A 243 21.11 16.62 11.78
CA ARG A 243 22.01 17.44 10.99
C ARG A 243 21.30 17.94 9.72
N TYR A 244 21.18 19.26 9.58
CA TYR A 244 20.45 19.94 8.51
C TYR A 244 21.38 20.73 7.60
N THR A 245 20.93 20.99 6.38
CA THR A 245 21.51 21.94 5.44
C THR A 245 20.38 22.75 4.82
N VAL A 246 20.69 23.94 4.32
CA VAL A 246 19.76 24.71 3.48
C VAL A 246 20.11 24.49 2.01
N VAL A 247 19.09 24.27 1.18
CA VAL A 247 19.24 24.13 -0.27
C VAL A 247 18.30 25.06 -1.03
N ASP A 248 18.76 25.48 -2.20
CA ASP A 248 17.99 26.16 -3.22
C ASP A 248 17.85 25.27 -4.49
N ALA A 249 17.41 25.86 -5.60
CA ALA A 249 17.29 25.14 -6.87
C ALA A 249 18.63 24.69 -7.48
N LYS A 250 19.76 25.31 -7.10
CA LYS A 250 21.10 25.05 -7.61
C LYS A 250 21.89 24.08 -6.74
N GLY A 251 21.54 23.93 -5.47
CA GLY A 251 22.20 23.03 -4.53
C GLY A 251 22.20 23.58 -3.12
N ARG A 252 23.32 23.42 -2.39
CA ARG A 252 23.48 24.01 -1.06
C ARG A 252 23.49 25.53 -1.15
N ALA A 253 22.63 26.16 -0.35
CA ALA A 253 22.56 27.62 -0.28
C ALA A 253 23.54 28.12 0.80
N PRO A 254 24.49 29.01 0.46
CA PRO A 254 25.33 29.68 1.45
C PRO A 254 24.51 30.61 2.36
N GLY A 255 24.94 30.77 3.61
CA GLY A 255 24.27 31.62 4.59
C GLY A 255 24.70 31.34 6.03
N ARG A 256 23.93 31.89 6.97
CA ARG A 256 24.12 31.72 8.41
C ARG A 256 22.88 31.12 9.05
N ILE A 257 23.06 30.21 10.02
CA ILE A 257 21.98 29.76 10.90
C ILE A 257 22.29 30.26 12.30
N ASP A 258 21.33 30.95 12.92
CA ASP A 258 21.44 31.54 14.25
C ASP A 258 22.71 32.42 14.40
N GLY A 259 23.02 33.18 13.34
CA GLY A 259 24.19 34.05 13.24
C GLY A 259 25.51 33.35 12.91
N ALA A 260 25.60 32.02 13.07
CA ALA A 260 26.79 31.23 12.77
C ALA A 260 26.88 30.88 11.27
N PRO A 261 28.06 30.98 10.63
CA PRO A 261 28.23 30.59 9.23
C PRO A 261 27.92 29.10 9.04
N MET A 262 27.06 28.80 8.08
CA MET A 262 26.70 27.44 7.76
C MET A 262 27.77 26.83 6.85
N GLY A 263 28.40 25.73 7.31
CA GLY A 263 29.26 24.90 6.47
C GLY A 263 28.44 24.00 5.54
N ALA A 264 28.88 22.75 5.37
CA ALA A 264 28.11 21.76 4.60
C ALA A 264 26.78 21.37 5.25
N SER A 265 26.72 21.46 6.59
CA SER A 265 25.55 21.15 7.40
C SER A 265 25.77 21.57 8.86
N VAL A 266 24.70 21.69 9.65
CA VAL A 266 24.71 22.04 11.07
C VAL A 266 23.77 21.13 11.86
N GLU A 267 24.13 20.77 13.09
CA GLU A 267 23.21 20.09 14.01
C GLU A 267 22.26 21.10 14.63
N LEU A 268 20.96 20.84 14.53
CA LEU A 268 19.93 21.71 15.08
C LEU A 268 19.17 20.98 16.18
N THR A 269 19.00 21.67 17.30
CA THR A 269 18.13 21.24 18.39
C THR A 269 16.65 21.44 18.01
N PRO A 270 15.70 20.81 18.72
CA PRO A 270 14.29 21.11 18.50
C PRO A 270 13.98 22.55 18.95
N GLY A 271 13.23 23.30 18.15
CA GLY A 271 12.82 24.66 18.47
C GLY A 271 12.94 25.65 17.29
N PRO A 272 12.80 26.95 17.58
CA PRO A 272 12.91 28.02 16.60
C PRO A 272 14.37 28.28 16.22
N HIS A 273 14.58 28.55 14.93
CA HIS A 273 15.88 28.89 14.34
C HIS A 273 15.70 29.98 13.29
N VAL A 274 16.79 30.66 12.94
CA VAL A 274 16.79 31.73 11.95
C VAL A 274 17.85 31.45 10.89
N PHE A 275 17.47 31.52 9.61
CA PHE A 275 18.40 31.42 8.48
C PHE A 275 18.55 32.77 7.77
N THR A 276 19.79 33.23 7.61
CA THR A 276 20.12 34.43 6.83
C THR A 276 20.87 34.01 5.57
N PRO A 277 20.26 34.10 4.37
CA PRO A 277 20.89 33.72 3.12
C PRO A 277 21.99 34.70 2.69
N ASP A 278 23.07 34.21 2.08
CA ASP A 278 24.16 35.04 1.54
C ASP A 278 24.71 34.44 0.23
N PRO A 279 24.29 34.90 -0.97
CA PRO A 279 23.39 36.03 -1.25
C PRO A 279 21.90 35.68 -1.04
N PRO A 280 20.99 36.66 -1.10
CA PRO A 280 19.55 36.41 -1.05
C PRO A 280 19.10 35.44 -2.16
N ALA A 281 18.70 34.22 -1.78
CA ALA A 281 18.27 33.17 -2.70
C ALA A 281 16.85 32.70 -2.33
N ARG A 282 16.03 32.40 -3.34
CA ARG A 282 14.66 31.87 -3.19
C ARG A 282 14.29 31.01 -4.40
N PRO A 283 13.53 29.91 -4.26
CA PRO A 283 13.03 29.32 -3.02
C PRO A 283 14.11 28.58 -2.23
N LEU A 284 13.96 28.51 -0.92
CA LEU A 284 14.87 27.83 0.00
C LEU A 284 14.13 26.78 0.84
N VAL A 285 14.81 25.70 1.17
CA VAL A 285 14.33 24.71 2.14
C VAL A 285 15.45 24.31 3.09
N VAL A 286 15.11 24.16 4.37
CA VAL A 286 15.95 23.48 5.34
C VAL A 286 15.62 21.99 5.28
N VAL A 287 16.62 21.14 5.10
CA VAL A 287 16.43 19.71 4.87
C VAL A 287 17.52 18.90 5.57
N TRP A 288 17.18 17.70 6.01
CA TRP A 288 18.13 16.75 6.54
C TRP A 288 19.31 16.55 5.58
N ALA A 289 20.53 16.84 6.06
CA ALA A 289 21.72 16.98 5.23
C ALA A 289 22.04 15.73 4.42
N ARG A 290 21.89 14.55 5.03
CA ARG A 290 22.19 13.27 4.37
C ARG A 290 21.32 13.02 3.14
N ALA A 291 20.08 13.52 3.10
CA ALA A 291 19.26 13.40 1.89
C ALA A 291 19.94 14.05 0.69
N VAL A 292 20.52 15.24 0.90
CA VAL A 292 21.25 16.00 -0.11
C VAL A 292 22.56 15.32 -0.47
N ASP A 293 23.32 14.84 0.52
CA ASP A 293 24.56 14.07 0.29
C ASP A 293 24.31 12.80 -0.54
N ARG A 294 23.13 12.20 -0.37
CA ARG A 294 22.70 11.02 -1.13
C ARG A 294 22.02 11.38 -2.45
N GLY A 295 22.05 12.65 -2.89
CA GLY A 295 21.59 13.10 -4.20
C GLY A 295 20.08 13.35 -4.31
N PHE A 296 19.37 13.54 -3.20
CA PHE A 296 17.96 13.93 -3.20
C PHE A 296 17.83 15.45 -2.97
N ASN A 297 17.06 16.13 -3.84
CA ASN A 297 16.72 17.54 -3.67
C ASN A 297 15.19 17.73 -3.63
N PRO A 298 14.60 18.17 -2.50
CA PRO A 298 13.16 18.40 -2.39
C PRO A 298 12.61 19.45 -3.38
N LEU A 299 13.42 20.43 -3.79
CA LEU A 299 13.01 21.47 -4.74
C LEU A 299 13.02 20.97 -6.20
N ALA A 300 13.81 19.94 -6.51
CA ALA A 300 13.82 19.31 -7.83
C ALA A 300 12.62 18.36 -8.02
N PHE A 301 12.01 17.88 -6.93
CA PHE A 301 10.84 17.02 -6.99
C PHE A 301 9.60 17.84 -7.39
N LYS A 302 9.21 17.74 -8.66
CA LYS A 302 7.90 18.21 -9.12
C LYS A 302 6.89 17.08 -8.95
N GLU A 303 5.95 17.29 -8.03
CA GLU A 303 4.79 16.42 -7.92
C GLU A 303 3.99 16.51 -9.21
N ASN A 304 3.92 15.42 -9.96
CA ASN A 304 3.10 15.39 -11.17
C ASN A 304 1.63 15.40 -10.71
N PRO A 305 0.82 16.44 -11.01
CA PRO A 305 -0.57 16.45 -10.63
C PRO A 305 -1.26 15.28 -11.33
N ARG A 306 -1.65 14.26 -10.55
CA ARG A 306 -2.45 13.13 -11.01
C ARG A 306 -3.88 13.33 -10.55
#